data_AF-A0AAE3F383-F1
#
_entry.id   AF-A0AAE3F383-F1
#
_cell.length_a   1.000
_cell.length_b   1.000
_cell.length_c   1.000
_cell.angle_alpha   90.00
_cell.angle_beta   90.00
_cell.angle_gamma   90.00
#
_symmetry.space_group_name_H-M   'P 1'
#
loop_
_entity.id
_entity.type
_entity.pdbx_description
1 polymer ?
#
loop_
_entity_poly.entity_id
_entity_poly.type
_entity_poly.pdbx_seq_one_letter_code
_entity_poly.pdbx_strand_id
1 'polypeptide(L)'
;MSALITEEKICFSSTATRTASVWRCVQAGYNYEKAFENTAALVREIMRETGIPLERVYRHYDICSKYCPSQIMNRGDWDRMKRMIGSGAGSTGTGTAGSGTGKTYAPGIYQVQTAALNIRQAPDADSRIAGTIRDQGSYTVTEIQNTSWGRLLSGAGWVNCHTAYCRYAGPAKEKSAETAKPSGKTVAEDGIWGENLTRRLQELFGTPQDGKISNQLAVNRKFCDGITAAEWDSTPKGGSALVKEMQKWASAGMDGYIGPQTILAWQKKLGTPIDGTVSSPSAMVKKLQKWCNQK
;
A
#
# COMPACT_ATOMS: atom_id res chain seq x y z
N MET A 1 39.22 -15.77 -13.84
CA MET A 1 37.77 -16.07 -13.91
C MET A 1 37.15 -15.60 -12.61
N SER A 2 36.45 -14.46 -12.62
CA SER A 2 35.87 -13.89 -11.41
C SER A 2 34.52 -14.55 -11.12
N ALA A 3 34.49 -15.46 -10.14
CA ALA A 3 33.24 -16.00 -9.62
C ALA A 3 32.68 -15.00 -8.61
N LEU A 4 31.65 -14.26 -9.00
CA LEU A 4 30.87 -13.43 -8.09
C LEU A 4 29.91 -14.36 -7.35
N ILE A 5 30.34 -14.86 -6.18
CA ILE A 5 29.49 -15.67 -5.31
C ILE A 5 28.52 -14.71 -4.61
N THR A 6 27.28 -14.63 -5.09
CA THR A 6 26.20 -13.94 -4.36
C THR A 6 25.57 -14.94 -3.38
N GLU A 7 25.57 -14.60 -2.08
CA GLU A 7 25.00 -15.47 -1.05
C GLU A 7 23.47 -15.35 -1.02
N GLU A 8 22.76 -16.47 -1.17
CA GLU A 8 21.33 -16.57 -0.84
C GLU A 8 21.18 -17.46 0.40
N LYS A 9 20.77 -16.88 1.54
CA LYS A 9 20.65 -17.57 2.84
C LYS A 9 19.19 -17.67 3.29
N ILE A 10 18.75 -18.89 3.54
CA ILE A 10 17.50 -19.21 4.23
C ILE A 10 17.87 -19.73 5.61
N CYS A 11 17.27 -19.18 6.66
CA CYS A 11 17.62 -19.51 8.03
C CYS A 11 16.47 -20.25 8.71
N PHE A 12 16.80 -21.25 9.50
CA PHE A 12 15.87 -22.05 10.31
C PHE A 12 16.19 -21.79 11.76
N SER A 13 15.18 -21.73 12.64
CA SER A 13 15.41 -21.63 14.09
C SER A 13 14.66 -22.74 14.82
N SER A 14 15.38 -23.53 15.64
CA SER A 14 14.75 -24.48 16.58
C SER A 14 14.54 -23.87 17.98
N THR A 15 15.34 -22.85 18.33
CA THR A 15 15.25 -21.96 19.51
C THR A 15 16.06 -20.66 19.25
N ALA A 16 15.94 -19.63 20.10
CA ALA A 16 16.57 -18.32 19.92
C ALA A 16 18.10 -18.30 19.71
N THR A 17 18.80 -19.41 19.98
CA THR A 17 20.29 -19.52 19.92
C THR A 17 20.82 -20.57 18.95
N ARG A 18 19.97 -21.33 18.24
CA ARG A 18 20.41 -22.33 17.25
C ARG A 18 19.72 -22.12 15.91
N THR A 19 20.50 -21.68 14.92
CA THR A 19 20.04 -21.50 13.54
C THR A 19 20.78 -22.39 12.55
N ALA A 20 20.04 -23.14 11.72
CA ALA A 20 20.61 -23.74 10.52
C ALA A 20 20.47 -22.75 9.36
N SER A 21 21.45 -22.68 8.46
CA SER A 21 21.40 -21.78 7.30
C SER A 21 21.58 -22.60 6.02
N VAL A 22 20.58 -22.59 5.15
CA VAL A 22 20.68 -23.14 3.79
C VAL A 22 21.19 -22.06 2.88
N TRP A 23 22.29 -22.35 2.20
CA TRP A 23 22.88 -21.48 1.20
C TRP A 23 22.55 -21.97 -0.20
N ARG A 24 22.09 -21.07 -1.08
CA ARG A 24 22.02 -21.33 -2.52
C ARG A 24 23.16 -20.59 -3.23
N CYS A 25 24.02 -21.36 -3.90
CA CYS A 25 25.09 -20.82 -4.73
C CYS A 25 24.51 -20.33 -6.06
N VAL A 26 24.90 -19.14 -6.47
CA VAL A 26 24.53 -18.52 -7.75
C VAL A 26 25.81 -18.29 -8.56
N GLN A 27 25.90 -18.91 -9.74
CA GLN A 27 27.01 -18.76 -10.69
C GLN A 27 26.49 -18.20 -12.03
N ALA A 28 27.37 -17.57 -12.83
CA ALA A 28 27.01 -17.10 -14.16
C ALA A 28 26.50 -18.27 -15.03
N GLY A 29 25.29 -18.13 -15.59
CA GLY A 29 24.63 -19.18 -16.38
C GLY A 29 23.78 -20.19 -15.58
N TYR A 30 23.63 -20.02 -14.25
CA TYR A 30 22.81 -20.93 -13.45
C TYR A 30 21.30 -20.82 -13.78
N ASN A 31 20.61 -21.97 -13.76
CA ASN A 31 19.16 -22.02 -13.90
C ASN A 31 18.50 -21.71 -12.55
N TYR A 32 17.96 -20.49 -12.42
CA TYR A 32 17.28 -20.02 -11.20
C TYR A 32 16.16 -20.95 -10.76
N GLU A 33 15.29 -21.37 -11.69
CA GLU A 33 14.13 -22.22 -11.37
C GLU A 33 14.55 -23.57 -10.82
N LYS A 34 15.55 -24.20 -11.45
CA LYS A 34 16.07 -25.49 -10.96
C LYS A 34 16.73 -25.36 -9.59
N ALA A 35 17.49 -24.29 -9.38
CA ALA A 35 18.11 -24.01 -8.09
C ALA A 35 17.07 -23.69 -7.00
N PHE A 36 15.98 -23.02 -7.37
CA PHE A 36 14.85 -22.72 -6.48
C PHE A 36 14.12 -23.98 -6.04
N GLU A 37 13.79 -24.87 -6.98
CA GLU A 37 13.18 -26.19 -6.71
C GLU A 37 14.06 -27.05 -5.79
N ASN A 38 15.35 -27.16 -6.11
CA ASN A 38 16.30 -27.93 -5.30
C ASN A 38 16.41 -27.35 -3.88
N THR A 39 16.39 -26.02 -3.75
CA THR A 39 16.39 -25.35 -2.43
C THR A 39 15.12 -25.68 -1.64
N ALA A 40 13.94 -25.64 -2.28
CA ALA A 40 12.69 -26.00 -1.62
C ALA A 40 12.67 -27.48 -1.19
N ALA A 41 13.22 -28.38 -2.01
CA ALA A 41 13.36 -29.79 -1.65
C ALA A 41 14.28 -29.98 -0.43
N LEU A 42 15.44 -29.31 -0.41
CA LEU A 42 16.37 -29.36 0.71
C LEU A 42 15.77 -28.76 2.00
N VAL A 43 15.07 -27.64 1.89
CA VAL A 43 14.40 -26.99 3.02
C VAL A 43 13.35 -27.92 3.64
N ARG A 44 12.59 -28.65 2.82
CA ARG A 44 11.63 -29.66 3.30
C ARG A 44 12.31 -30.81 4.02
N GLU A 45 13.42 -31.29 3.48
CA GLU A 45 14.17 -32.38 4.08
C GLU A 45 14.65 -31.99 5.49
N ILE A 46 15.24 -30.79 5.60
CA ILE A 46 15.68 -30.23 6.88
C ILE A 46 14.50 -30.07 7.84
N MET A 47 13.36 -29.53 7.39
CA MET A 47 12.15 -29.41 8.23
C MET A 47 11.67 -30.78 8.74
N ARG A 48 11.71 -31.81 7.89
CA ARG A 48 11.32 -33.18 8.24
C ARG A 48 12.26 -33.80 9.27
N GLU A 49 13.58 -33.69 9.06
CA GLU A 49 14.58 -34.27 9.96
C GLU A 49 14.63 -33.56 11.32
N THR A 50 14.47 -32.24 11.31
CA THR A 50 14.63 -31.41 12.53
C THR A 50 13.31 -31.16 13.27
N GLY A 51 12.17 -31.44 12.65
CA GLY A 51 10.85 -31.08 13.17
C GLY A 51 10.59 -29.57 13.22
N ILE A 52 11.41 -28.75 12.55
CA ILE A 52 11.22 -27.30 12.51
C ILE A 52 9.98 -26.98 11.67
N PRO A 53 8.96 -26.33 12.26
CA PRO A 53 7.72 -26.08 11.56
C PRO A 53 7.86 -24.88 10.61
N LEU A 54 6.94 -24.78 9.64
CA LEU A 54 7.02 -23.83 8.51
C LEU A 54 7.17 -22.36 8.96
N GLU A 55 6.52 -22.00 10.05
CA GLU A 55 6.55 -20.67 10.66
C GLU A 55 7.95 -20.26 11.16
N ARG A 56 8.86 -21.22 11.35
CA ARG A 56 10.24 -21.00 11.79
C ARG A 56 11.28 -21.04 10.68
N VAL A 57 10.82 -20.92 9.42
CA VAL A 57 11.67 -20.74 8.24
C VAL A 57 11.71 -19.26 7.86
N TYR A 58 12.86 -18.63 7.92
CA TYR A 58 13.04 -17.19 7.75
C TYR A 58 13.97 -16.86 6.58
N ARG A 59 13.82 -15.67 6.00
CA ARG A 59 14.87 -15.07 5.16
C ARG A 59 15.98 -14.57 6.06
N HIS A 60 17.19 -14.50 5.54
CA HIS A 60 18.28 -13.81 6.25
C HIS A 60 17.93 -12.34 6.55
N TYR A 61 17.19 -11.70 5.64
CA TYR A 61 16.60 -10.38 5.83
C TYR A 61 15.74 -10.28 7.10
N ASP A 62 14.91 -11.29 7.38
CA ASP A 62 14.00 -11.27 8.54
C ASP A 62 14.75 -11.38 9.88
N ILE A 63 16.03 -11.80 9.86
CA ILE A 63 16.84 -12.00 11.07
C ILE A 63 17.81 -10.85 11.31
N CYS A 64 18.49 -10.37 10.27
CA CYS A 64 19.57 -9.37 10.43
C CYS A 64 19.45 -8.18 9.47
N SER A 65 18.34 -8.06 8.74
CA SER A 65 18.10 -7.00 7.75
C SER A 65 19.10 -6.95 6.58
N LYS A 66 19.99 -7.94 6.43
CA LYS A 66 20.79 -8.10 5.21
C LYS A 66 19.85 -8.41 4.05
N TYR A 67 19.93 -7.65 2.95
CA TYR A 67 19.09 -7.84 1.76
C TYR A 67 19.41 -9.16 1.04
N CYS A 68 18.93 -10.27 1.62
CA CYS A 68 19.23 -11.65 1.25
C CYS A 68 18.07 -12.55 1.72
N PRO A 69 17.53 -13.47 0.91
CA PRO A 69 17.96 -13.85 -0.44
C PRO A 69 17.48 -12.87 -1.53
N SER A 70 18.42 -12.18 -2.17
CA SER A 70 18.10 -11.01 -3.02
C SER A 70 17.37 -11.39 -4.31
N GLN A 71 17.63 -12.54 -4.93
CA GLN A 71 16.90 -12.92 -6.16
C GLN A 71 15.48 -13.33 -5.85
N ILE A 72 15.27 -14.10 -4.78
CA ILE A 72 13.92 -14.46 -4.31
C ILE A 72 13.12 -13.20 -3.95
N MET A 73 13.74 -12.24 -3.26
CA MET A 73 13.08 -10.98 -2.91
C MET A 73 12.79 -10.10 -4.12
N ASN A 74 13.76 -9.92 -5.02
CA ASN A 74 13.58 -9.13 -6.24
C ASN A 74 12.50 -9.72 -7.17
N ARG A 75 12.31 -11.05 -7.14
CA ARG A 75 11.31 -11.76 -7.95
C ARG A 75 9.96 -11.95 -7.24
N GLY A 76 9.86 -11.57 -5.96
CA GLY A 76 8.65 -11.81 -5.15
C GLY A 76 8.36 -13.28 -4.88
N ASP A 77 9.35 -14.17 -4.98
CA ASP A 77 9.19 -15.62 -4.93
C ASP A 77 9.13 -16.19 -3.50
N TRP A 78 9.18 -15.36 -2.46
CA TRP A 78 9.24 -15.85 -1.08
C TRP A 78 8.00 -16.67 -0.69
N ASP A 79 6.80 -16.24 -1.12
CA ASP A 79 5.59 -17.02 -0.86
C ASP A 79 5.56 -18.32 -1.66
N ARG A 80 6.12 -18.29 -2.87
CA ARG A 80 6.27 -19.49 -3.70
C ARG A 80 7.18 -20.50 -3.00
N MET A 81 8.27 -20.04 -2.38
CA MET A 81 9.14 -20.87 -1.56
C MET A 81 8.36 -21.48 -0.39
N LYS A 82 7.66 -20.66 0.40
CA LYS A 82 6.83 -21.12 1.54
C LYS A 82 5.77 -22.16 1.15
N ARG A 83 5.12 -22.01 -0.02
CA ARG A 83 4.17 -23.00 -0.55
C ARG A 83 4.86 -24.32 -0.91
N MET A 84 5.94 -24.25 -1.69
CA MET A 84 6.66 -25.45 -2.12
C MET A 84 7.24 -26.27 -0.96
N ILE A 85 7.61 -25.60 0.13
CA ILE A 85 8.10 -26.29 1.33
C ILE A 85 6.98 -26.78 2.25
N GLY A 86 5.82 -26.11 2.26
CA GLY A 86 4.68 -26.52 3.06
C GLY A 86 3.88 -27.69 2.48
N SER A 87 3.87 -27.89 1.15
CA SER A 87 2.90 -28.80 0.51
C SER A 87 3.31 -30.27 0.40
N GLY A 88 4.56 -30.67 0.67
CA GLY A 88 4.99 -32.07 0.52
C GLY A 88 4.93 -32.60 -0.93
N ALA A 89 5.91 -33.38 -1.36
CA ALA A 89 5.91 -33.92 -2.71
C ALA A 89 5.03 -35.18 -2.79
N GLY A 90 3.84 -35.06 -3.37
CA GLY A 90 3.07 -36.18 -3.92
C GLY A 90 1.62 -36.26 -3.45
N SER A 91 0.67 -35.89 -4.30
CA SER A 91 -0.60 -36.63 -4.54
C SER A 91 -1.58 -35.79 -5.37
N THR A 92 -1.75 -36.19 -6.63
CA THR A 92 -2.95 -35.98 -7.44
C THR A 92 -4.16 -36.65 -6.77
N GLY A 93 -5.21 -35.88 -6.46
CA GLY A 93 -6.48 -36.43 -5.99
C GLY A 93 -7.39 -35.39 -5.34
N THR A 94 -8.45 -35.02 -6.05
CA THR A 94 -9.57 -34.16 -5.68
C THR A 94 -10.38 -34.74 -4.52
N GLY A 95 -10.69 -33.92 -3.49
CA GLY A 95 -11.60 -34.34 -2.41
C GLY A 95 -11.57 -33.50 -1.12
N THR A 96 -11.87 -32.21 -1.24
CA THR A 96 -12.47 -31.27 -0.27
C THR A 96 -12.20 -31.41 1.24
N ALA A 97 -11.19 -30.66 1.70
CA ALA A 97 -11.23 -29.81 2.91
C ALA A 97 -10.23 -28.65 2.66
N GLY A 98 -10.59 -27.72 1.76
CA GLY A 98 -9.64 -26.92 0.99
C GLY A 98 -9.07 -25.69 1.71
N SER A 99 -7.97 -25.89 2.44
CA SER A 99 -6.98 -24.87 2.75
C SER A 99 -6.25 -24.38 1.49
N GLY A 100 -6.10 -23.06 1.38
CA GLY A 100 -4.89 -22.45 0.83
C GLY A 100 -4.63 -22.59 -0.67
N THR A 101 -5.57 -22.19 -1.53
CA THR A 101 -5.16 -21.67 -2.85
C THR A 101 -4.25 -20.48 -2.62
N GLY A 102 -3.10 -20.41 -3.32
CA GLY A 102 -2.30 -19.21 -3.38
C GLY A 102 -3.18 -18.08 -3.91
N LYS A 103 -3.76 -17.29 -3.01
CA LYS A 103 -4.61 -16.18 -3.38
C LYS A 103 -3.69 -15.10 -3.90
N THR A 104 -3.62 -14.97 -5.21
CA THR A 104 -3.17 -13.73 -5.83
C THR A 104 -4.18 -12.68 -5.41
N TYR A 105 -3.78 -11.83 -4.46
CA TYR A 105 -4.60 -10.69 -4.06
C TYR A 105 -4.56 -9.69 -5.20
N ALA A 106 -5.72 -9.21 -5.59
CA ALA A 106 -5.86 -8.22 -6.64
C ALA A 106 -6.29 -6.88 -6.03
N PRO A 107 -5.91 -5.74 -6.64
CA PRO A 107 -6.58 -4.48 -6.39
C PRO A 107 -8.10 -4.64 -6.56
N GLY A 108 -8.86 -4.02 -5.67
CA GLY A 108 -10.31 -4.12 -5.69
C GLY A 108 -10.93 -3.83 -4.34
N ILE A 109 -12.15 -4.31 -4.13
CA ILE A 109 -12.89 -4.03 -2.90
C ILE A 109 -12.63 -5.16 -1.90
N TYR A 110 -12.22 -4.79 -0.69
CA TYR A 110 -12.02 -5.71 0.44
C TYR A 110 -12.94 -5.32 1.59
N GLN A 111 -13.81 -6.24 1.98
CA GLN A 111 -14.67 -6.09 3.16
C GLN A 111 -13.95 -6.59 4.41
N VAL A 112 -13.80 -5.76 5.43
CA VAL A 112 -13.13 -6.14 6.68
C VAL A 112 -14.06 -7.04 7.49
N GLN A 113 -13.55 -8.19 7.92
CA GLN A 113 -14.31 -9.19 8.69
C GLN A 113 -13.94 -9.18 10.19
N THR A 114 -12.79 -8.60 10.55
CA THR A 114 -12.35 -8.47 11.95
C THR A 114 -12.94 -7.22 12.63
N ALA A 115 -13.17 -7.30 13.94
CA ALA A 115 -13.62 -6.17 14.76
C ALA A 115 -12.59 -5.03 14.83
N ALA A 116 -11.31 -5.33 14.58
CA ALA A 116 -10.25 -4.33 14.51
C ALA A 116 -9.20 -4.75 13.47
N LEU A 117 -8.98 -3.90 12.47
CA LEU A 117 -7.91 -4.08 11.48
C LEU A 117 -7.00 -2.85 11.47
N ASN A 118 -5.71 -3.06 11.75
CA ASN A 118 -4.73 -1.97 11.75
C ASN A 118 -4.41 -1.51 10.32
N ILE A 119 -4.41 -0.19 10.16
CA ILE A 119 -3.88 0.53 9.01
C ILE A 119 -2.43 0.90 9.35
N ARG A 120 -1.51 0.65 8.43
CA ARG A 120 -0.07 0.80 8.65
C ARG A 120 0.58 1.74 7.65
N GLN A 121 1.70 2.35 8.03
CA GLN A 121 2.39 3.29 7.14
C GLN A 121 3.11 2.61 5.97
N ALA A 122 3.53 1.35 6.13
CA ALA A 122 4.20 0.56 5.10
C ALA A 122 3.54 -0.83 4.96
N PRO A 123 3.75 -1.55 3.85
CA PRO A 123 3.14 -2.85 3.56
C PRO A 123 3.79 -3.99 4.36
N ASP A 124 3.90 -3.84 5.68
CA ASP A 124 4.50 -4.81 6.57
C ASP A 124 3.91 -4.69 7.99
N ALA A 125 3.98 -5.78 8.76
CA ALA A 125 3.36 -5.88 10.08
C ALA A 125 4.14 -5.16 11.20
N ASP A 126 5.34 -4.68 10.93
CA ASP A 126 6.21 -4.05 11.92
C ASP A 126 6.19 -2.52 11.81
N SER A 127 5.67 -2.00 10.70
CA SER A 127 5.52 -0.58 10.47
C SER A 127 4.48 0.05 11.38
N ARG A 128 4.70 1.34 11.67
CA ARG A 128 3.88 2.14 12.57
C ARG A 128 2.40 2.06 12.19
N ILE A 129 1.57 1.83 13.19
CA ILE A 129 0.12 1.88 13.05
C ILE A 129 -0.29 3.32 12.79
N ALA A 130 -0.87 3.57 11.61
CA ALA A 130 -1.42 4.86 11.19
C ALA A 130 -2.88 5.03 11.64
N GLY A 131 -3.60 3.93 11.85
CA GLY A 131 -4.97 3.93 12.32
C GLY A 131 -5.52 2.51 12.50
N THR A 132 -6.80 2.39 12.85
CA THR A 132 -7.47 1.08 13.01
C THR A 132 -8.90 1.18 12.51
N ILE A 133 -9.27 0.31 11.57
CA ILE A 133 -10.63 0.09 11.08
C ILE A 133 -11.40 -0.73 12.11
N ARG A 134 -12.58 -0.28 12.52
CA ARG A 134 -13.45 -0.96 13.50
C ARG A 134 -14.88 -1.18 13.03
N ASP A 135 -15.23 -0.65 11.87
CA ASP A 135 -16.59 -0.63 11.35
C ASP A 135 -16.93 -1.84 10.46
N GLN A 136 -15.98 -2.77 10.26
CA GLN A 136 -16.13 -3.93 9.36
C GLN A 136 -16.60 -3.55 7.94
N GLY A 137 -16.26 -2.32 7.52
CA GLY A 137 -16.67 -1.75 6.25
C GLY A 137 -15.96 -2.36 5.03
N SER A 138 -16.37 -1.91 3.85
CA SER A 138 -15.75 -2.26 2.57
C SER A 138 -14.81 -1.15 2.10
N TYR A 139 -13.59 -1.52 1.73
CA TYR A 139 -12.51 -0.61 1.43
C TYR A 139 -11.91 -0.91 0.05
N THR A 140 -11.67 0.15 -0.72
CA THR A 140 -11.00 0.03 -2.02
C THR A 140 -9.50 -0.01 -1.84
N VAL A 141 -8.89 -1.06 -2.39
CA VAL A 141 -7.45 -1.29 -2.45
C VAL A 141 -6.97 -1.07 -3.87
N THR A 142 -6.06 -0.12 -4.07
CA THR A 142 -5.55 0.24 -5.40
C THR A 142 -4.30 -0.53 -5.79
N GLU A 143 -3.58 -1.05 -4.81
CA GLU A 143 -2.29 -1.68 -5.01
C GLU A 143 -2.14 -2.81 -3.99
N ILE A 144 -1.57 -3.93 -4.44
CA ILE A 144 -1.18 -5.04 -3.58
C ILE A 144 0.35 -5.12 -3.60
N GLN A 145 0.96 -5.01 -2.43
CA GLN A 145 2.38 -5.28 -2.22
C GLN A 145 2.55 -6.37 -1.18
N ASN A 146 3.74 -6.96 -1.14
CA ASN A 146 4.11 -7.96 -0.13
C ASN A 146 3.01 -8.99 0.09
N THR A 147 2.53 -9.53 -1.03
CA THR A 147 1.51 -10.59 -1.11
C THR A 147 0.11 -10.11 -0.81
N SER A 148 -0.14 -9.63 0.41
CA SER A 148 -1.48 -9.36 0.92
C SER A 148 -1.62 -7.97 1.53
N TRP A 149 -0.67 -7.05 1.32
CA TRP A 149 -0.81 -5.67 1.80
C TRP A 149 -1.47 -4.81 0.75
N GLY A 150 -2.70 -4.39 1.05
CA GLY A 150 -3.48 -3.50 0.21
C GLY A 150 -3.29 -2.05 0.58
N ARG A 151 -2.92 -1.21 -0.38
CA ARG A 151 -2.93 0.25 -0.21
C ARG A 151 -4.35 0.76 -0.30
N LEU A 152 -4.83 1.41 0.76
CA LEU A 152 -6.15 2.01 0.78
C LEU A 152 -6.23 3.21 -0.18
N LEU A 153 -7.30 3.27 -0.95
CA LEU A 153 -7.60 4.40 -1.84
C LEU A 153 -7.70 5.75 -1.11
N SER A 154 -8.11 5.73 0.16
CA SER A 154 -8.15 6.92 1.01
C SER A 154 -6.76 7.54 1.25
N GLY A 155 -5.70 6.77 1.01
CA GLY A 155 -4.33 7.14 1.35
C GLY A 155 -4.01 7.01 2.84
N ALA A 156 -4.93 6.45 3.65
CA ALA A 156 -4.74 6.26 5.09
C ALA A 156 -3.59 5.29 5.43
N GLY A 157 -3.20 4.45 4.47
CA GLY A 157 -2.07 3.52 4.61
C GLY A 157 -2.38 2.14 4.04
N TRP A 158 -1.68 1.15 4.57
CA TRP A 158 -1.72 -0.24 4.14
C TRP A 158 -2.51 -1.09 5.11
N VAL A 159 -3.35 -1.98 4.58
CA VAL A 159 -4.12 -2.96 5.37
C VAL A 159 -3.80 -4.36 4.88
N ASN A 160 -3.88 -5.35 5.77
CA ASN A 160 -3.67 -6.73 5.37
C ASN A 160 -4.97 -7.31 4.79
N CYS A 161 -4.98 -7.52 3.48
CA CYS A 161 -6.07 -8.07 2.68
C CYS A 161 -6.24 -9.59 2.80
N HIS A 162 -5.42 -10.25 3.62
CA HIS A 162 -5.48 -11.69 3.81
C HIS A 162 -6.89 -12.13 4.18
N THR A 163 -7.32 -13.31 3.71
CA THR A 163 -8.68 -13.77 3.95
C THR A 163 -9.01 -14.15 5.39
N ALA A 164 -8.05 -14.01 6.30
CA ALA A 164 -8.27 -14.03 7.74
C ALA A 164 -8.83 -12.71 8.28
N TYR A 165 -8.62 -11.60 7.55
CA TYR A 165 -9.01 -10.25 7.95
C TYR A 165 -10.05 -9.64 7.03
N CYS A 166 -10.00 -9.99 5.73
CA CYS A 166 -10.80 -9.35 4.70
C CYS A 166 -11.44 -10.36 3.74
N ARG A 167 -12.62 -10.05 3.22
CA ARG A 167 -13.24 -10.74 2.09
C ARG A 167 -13.09 -9.91 0.83
N TYR A 168 -12.52 -10.49 -0.22
CA TYR A 168 -12.52 -9.85 -1.54
C TYR A 168 -13.95 -9.81 -2.09
N ALA A 169 -14.44 -8.60 -2.35
CA ALA A 169 -15.79 -8.35 -2.86
C ALA A 169 -15.82 -8.16 -4.39
N GLY A 170 -14.68 -8.33 -5.06
CA GLY A 170 -14.53 -8.25 -6.51
C GLY A 170 -13.58 -7.13 -6.94
N PRO A 171 -13.22 -7.09 -8.24
CA PRO A 171 -12.44 -6.00 -8.78
C PRO A 171 -13.19 -4.70 -8.52
N ALA A 172 -12.47 -3.68 -8.05
CA ALA A 172 -12.97 -2.33 -8.18
C ALA A 172 -13.12 -2.13 -9.67
N LYS A 173 -14.36 -1.88 -10.16
CA LYS A 173 -14.59 -1.64 -11.59
C LYS A 173 -13.49 -0.71 -12.09
N GLU A 174 -12.71 -1.16 -13.07
CA GLU A 174 -11.83 -0.27 -13.81
C GLU A 174 -12.71 0.87 -14.31
N LYS A 175 -12.48 2.08 -13.80
CA LYS A 175 -12.92 3.26 -14.53
C LYS A 175 -11.87 3.50 -15.61
N SER A 176 -11.99 2.76 -16.72
CA SER A 176 -11.86 3.40 -18.01
C SER A 176 -12.74 4.66 -17.99
N ALA A 177 -12.22 5.73 -18.56
CA ALA A 177 -12.93 6.99 -18.69
C ALA A 177 -14.27 6.74 -19.39
N GLU A 178 -15.37 6.69 -18.62
CA GLU A 178 -16.70 6.85 -19.16
C GLU A 178 -17.60 7.57 -18.15
N THR A 179 -18.28 8.57 -18.69
CA THR A 179 -19.26 9.46 -18.10
C THR A 179 -20.28 8.74 -17.23
N ALA A 180 -20.23 8.97 -15.92
CA ALA A 180 -21.34 8.70 -15.02
C ALA A 180 -21.84 10.01 -14.40
N LYS A 181 -22.93 10.54 -14.96
CA LYS A 181 -23.84 11.48 -14.30
C LYS A 181 -24.66 10.73 -13.21
N PRO A 182 -25.30 11.41 -12.25
CA PRO A 182 -24.89 11.45 -10.85
C PRO A 182 -25.89 10.78 -9.89
N SER A 183 -25.40 10.27 -8.76
CA SER A 183 -26.11 10.18 -7.45
C SER A 183 -25.19 9.44 -6.46
N GLY A 184 -24.71 9.96 -5.32
CA GLY A 184 -24.99 11.19 -4.60
C GLY A 184 -23.72 11.96 -4.19
N LYS A 185 -23.85 13.29 -4.15
CA LYS A 185 -22.80 14.32 -4.14
C LYS A 185 -22.03 14.51 -2.82
N THR A 186 -22.05 13.53 -1.92
CA THR A 186 -21.57 13.74 -0.53
C THR A 186 -20.19 13.14 -0.33
N VAL A 187 -19.23 13.99 0.04
CA VAL A 187 -17.88 13.60 0.49
C VAL A 187 -17.89 13.42 2.00
N ALA A 188 -17.20 12.40 2.51
CA ALA A 188 -17.04 12.20 3.96
C ALA A 188 -16.36 13.41 4.63
N GLU A 189 -16.85 13.86 5.78
CA GLU A 189 -16.28 14.98 6.55
C GLU A 189 -15.20 14.49 7.54
N ASP A 190 -14.23 13.71 7.04
CA ASP A 190 -13.20 13.02 7.82
C ASP A 190 -11.95 13.89 8.11
N GLY A 191 -11.78 15.00 7.40
CA GLY A 191 -10.61 15.88 7.49
C GLY A 191 -9.39 15.39 6.72
N ILE A 192 -9.57 14.43 5.83
CA ILE A 192 -8.53 13.90 4.95
C ILE A 192 -8.81 14.31 3.50
N TRP A 193 -7.82 14.96 2.88
CA TRP A 193 -7.93 15.39 1.50
C TRP A 193 -7.41 14.29 0.56
N GLY A 194 -8.29 13.32 0.33
CA GLY A 194 -8.08 12.21 -0.60
C GLY A 194 -8.80 12.38 -1.94
N GLU A 195 -8.78 11.33 -2.76
CA GLU A 195 -9.27 11.32 -4.14
C GLU A 195 -10.73 11.79 -4.27
N ASN A 196 -11.62 11.34 -3.36
CA ASN A 196 -13.04 11.68 -3.41
C ASN A 196 -13.29 13.18 -3.25
N LEU A 197 -12.56 13.83 -2.32
CA LEU A 197 -12.64 15.28 -2.16
C LEU A 197 -12.05 15.99 -3.38
N THR A 198 -10.93 15.51 -3.90
CA THR A 198 -10.29 16.07 -5.10
C THR A 198 -11.21 16.01 -6.31
N ARG A 199 -11.84 14.86 -6.61
CA ARG A 199 -12.81 14.74 -7.73
C ARG A 199 -13.99 15.68 -7.56
N ARG A 200 -14.52 15.81 -6.35
CA ARG A 200 -15.63 16.72 -6.06
C ARG A 200 -15.24 18.18 -6.27
N LEU A 201 -14.05 18.57 -5.82
CA LEU A 201 -13.53 19.91 -6.07
C LEU A 201 -13.31 20.14 -7.58
N GLN A 202 -12.78 19.15 -8.30
CA GLN A 202 -12.59 19.25 -9.74
C GLN A 202 -13.92 19.42 -10.50
N GLU A 203 -14.98 18.75 -10.05
CA GLU A 203 -16.34 18.97 -10.55
C GLU A 203 -16.81 20.42 -10.29
N LEU A 204 -16.65 20.92 -9.05
CA LEU A 204 -17.11 22.26 -8.66
C LEU A 204 -16.32 23.39 -9.34
N PHE A 205 -15.04 23.18 -9.60
CA PHE A 205 -14.15 24.16 -10.23
C PHE A 205 -14.00 23.97 -11.75
N GLY A 206 -14.65 22.96 -12.34
CA GLY A 206 -14.64 22.75 -13.79
C GLY A 206 -13.29 22.28 -14.36
N THR A 207 -12.49 21.57 -13.57
CA THR A 207 -11.18 21.03 -13.98
C THR A 207 -11.28 19.53 -14.29
N PRO A 208 -10.28 18.91 -14.93
CA PRO A 208 -10.28 17.47 -15.18
C PRO A 208 -10.50 16.67 -13.89
N GLN A 209 -11.49 15.77 -13.87
CA GLN A 209 -11.91 15.01 -12.69
C GLN A 209 -11.09 13.72 -12.49
N ASP A 210 -9.76 13.85 -12.50
CA ASP A 210 -8.82 12.73 -12.37
C ASP A 210 -8.58 12.28 -10.92
N GLY A 211 -9.09 13.04 -9.93
CA GLY A 211 -8.94 12.78 -8.51
C GLY A 211 -7.55 13.07 -7.94
N LYS A 212 -6.68 13.70 -8.72
CA LYS A 212 -5.27 13.95 -8.39
C LYS A 212 -4.97 15.42 -8.26
N ILE A 213 -4.02 15.74 -7.38
CA ILE A 213 -3.43 17.07 -7.30
C ILE A 213 -2.01 16.96 -7.86
N SER A 214 -1.91 17.11 -9.18
CA SER A 214 -0.67 16.90 -9.93
C SER A 214 0.38 17.99 -9.71
N ASN A 215 1.64 17.66 -10.01
CA ASN A 215 2.76 18.59 -10.12
C ASN A 215 3.00 19.47 -8.88
N GLN A 216 2.84 18.94 -7.67
CA GLN A 216 3.05 19.68 -6.44
C GLN A 216 4.54 19.70 -6.05
N LEU A 217 5.02 20.81 -5.49
CA LEU A 217 6.43 20.93 -5.11
C LEU A 217 6.73 20.16 -3.83
N ALA A 218 7.65 19.20 -3.90
CA ALA A 218 8.04 18.35 -2.77
C ALA A 218 8.49 19.15 -1.53
N VAL A 219 9.05 20.36 -1.71
CA VAL A 219 9.45 21.25 -0.60
C VAL A 219 8.27 21.69 0.28
N ASN A 220 7.04 21.69 -0.27
CA ASN A 220 5.84 22.07 0.45
C ASN A 220 5.13 20.87 1.11
N ARG A 221 5.59 19.64 0.86
CA ARG A 221 4.99 18.41 1.40
C ARG A 221 4.88 18.43 2.92
N LYS A 222 5.87 19.02 3.60
CA LYS A 222 5.92 19.16 5.07
C LYS A 222 4.78 19.99 5.66
N PHE A 223 4.07 20.77 4.84
CA PHE A 223 2.91 21.55 5.26
C PHE A 223 1.59 20.86 4.92
N CYS A 224 1.61 19.67 4.30
CA CYS A 224 0.46 19.05 3.65
C CYS A 224 0.21 17.61 4.11
N ASP A 225 0.38 17.32 5.40
CA ASP A 225 0.22 15.97 5.97
C ASP A 225 -1.19 15.39 5.77
N GLY A 226 -2.22 16.24 5.73
CA GLY A 226 -3.61 15.86 5.51
C GLY A 226 -4.01 15.70 4.05
N ILE A 227 -3.07 15.84 3.10
CA ILE A 227 -3.34 15.73 1.65
C ILE A 227 -2.72 14.46 1.09
N THR A 228 -3.56 13.44 0.84
CA THR A 228 -3.13 12.15 0.33
C THR A 228 -3.21 12.04 -1.19
N ALA A 229 -3.99 12.91 -1.84
CA ALA A 229 -4.17 12.93 -3.30
C ALA A 229 -3.11 13.74 -4.07
N ALA A 230 -2.11 14.33 -3.38
CA ALA A 230 -1.08 15.15 -4.01
C ALA A 230 0.09 14.32 -4.56
N GLU A 231 0.45 14.60 -5.81
CA GLU A 231 1.63 14.05 -6.47
C GLU A 231 2.78 15.07 -6.34
N TRP A 232 3.82 14.68 -5.61
CA TRP A 232 4.95 15.54 -5.26
C TRP A 232 6.12 15.32 -6.22
N ASP A 233 6.68 16.42 -6.73
CA ASP A 233 7.84 16.47 -7.62
C ASP A 233 8.82 17.55 -7.15
N SER A 234 10.12 17.33 -7.34
CA SER A 234 11.15 18.35 -7.08
C SER A 234 11.27 19.39 -8.19
N THR A 235 10.66 19.12 -9.35
CA THR A 235 10.72 19.94 -10.56
C THR A 235 9.49 20.84 -10.66
N PRO A 236 9.65 22.17 -10.76
CA PRO A 236 8.53 23.07 -10.99
C PRO A 236 7.92 22.85 -12.38
N LYS A 237 6.72 22.24 -12.43
CA LYS A 237 5.97 21.93 -13.67
C LYS A 237 4.68 22.75 -13.82
N GLY A 238 4.60 23.88 -13.13
CA GLY A 238 3.48 24.82 -13.23
C GLY A 238 2.24 24.45 -12.42
N GLY A 239 2.36 23.48 -11.49
CA GLY A 239 1.32 23.15 -10.51
C GLY A 239 0.08 22.44 -11.06
N SER A 240 -0.91 22.23 -10.20
CA SER A 240 -2.20 21.60 -10.56
C SER A 240 -3.19 22.64 -11.06
N ALA A 241 -3.95 22.29 -12.10
CA ALA A 241 -5.07 23.11 -12.58
C ALA A 241 -6.13 23.32 -11.50
N LEU A 242 -6.42 22.30 -10.69
CA LEU A 242 -7.35 22.41 -9.56
C LEU A 242 -6.86 23.45 -8.54
N VAL A 243 -5.57 23.42 -8.20
CA VAL A 243 -5.00 24.32 -7.20
C VAL A 243 -5.06 25.76 -7.69
N LYS A 244 -4.84 26.04 -8.99
CA LYS A 244 -5.00 27.38 -9.56
C LYS A 244 -6.41 27.92 -9.41
N GLU A 245 -7.43 27.12 -9.70
CA GLU A 245 -8.83 27.54 -9.53
C GLU A 245 -9.20 27.72 -8.05
N MET A 246 -8.69 26.86 -7.17
CA MET A 246 -8.87 27.03 -5.72
C MET A 246 -8.14 28.25 -5.16
N GLN A 247 -6.96 28.58 -5.69
CA GLN A 247 -6.24 29.81 -5.35
C GLN A 247 -7.03 31.04 -5.80
N LYS A 248 -7.57 31.02 -7.03
CA LYS A 248 -8.47 32.06 -7.54
C LYS A 248 -9.70 32.23 -6.66
N TRP A 249 -10.34 31.13 -6.26
CA TRP A 249 -11.49 31.13 -5.35
C TRP A 249 -11.19 31.76 -3.98
N ALA A 250 -9.98 31.54 -3.48
CA ALA A 250 -9.50 32.12 -2.23
C ALA A 250 -8.81 33.49 -2.38
N SER A 251 -8.77 34.05 -3.60
CA SER A 251 -8.07 35.30 -3.91
C SER A 251 -6.58 35.27 -3.55
N ALA A 252 -5.93 34.13 -3.73
CA ALA A 252 -4.50 33.91 -3.57
C ALA A 252 -3.76 33.97 -4.92
N GLY A 253 -2.43 34.05 -4.89
CA GLY A 253 -1.59 33.93 -6.08
C GLY A 253 -1.80 32.58 -6.79
N MET A 254 -2.06 32.61 -8.10
CA MET A 254 -2.46 31.45 -8.91
C MET A 254 -1.25 30.68 -9.48
N ASP A 255 -0.34 30.23 -8.61
CA ASP A 255 0.88 29.50 -9.01
C ASP A 255 0.65 27.97 -9.21
N GLY A 256 -0.49 27.45 -8.77
CA GLY A 256 -0.87 26.03 -8.86
C GLY A 256 -0.20 25.12 -7.83
N TYR A 257 0.54 25.67 -6.88
CA TYR A 257 1.21 24.90 -5.83
C TYR A 257 0.54 25.09 -4.47
N ILE A 258 0.43 24.00 -3.72
CA ILE A 258 -0.05 24.04 -2.34
C ILE A 258 1.10 24.44 -1.43
N GLY A 259 1.37 25.75 -1.38
CA GLY A 259 2.32 26.34 -0.45
C GLY A 259 1.64 26.88 0.82
N PRO A 260 2.43 27.27 1.84
CA PRO A 260 1.89 27.83 3.08
C PRO A 260 1.00 29.08 2.84
N GLN A 261 1.36 29.95 1.90
CA GLN A 261 0.52 31.12 1.55
C GLN A 261 -0.84 30.73 0.97
N THR A 262 -0.89 29.69 0.15
CA THR A 262 -2.14 29.13 -0.37
C THR A 262 -2.98 28.52 0.75
N ILE A 263 -2.35 27.78 1.67
CA ILE A 263 -3.05 27.18 2.82
C ILE A 263 -3.62 28.27 3.74
N LEU A 264 -2.84 29.30 4.06
CA LEU A 264 -3.30 30.46 4.85
C LEU A 264 -4.53 31.12 4.22
N ALA A 265 -4.54 31.30 2.90
CA ALA A 265 -5.67 31.87 2.17
C ALA A 265 -6.92 30.98 2.24
N TRP A 266 -6.76 29.66 2.10
CA TRP A 266 -7.85 28.69 2.24
C TRP A 266 -8.42 28.67 3.65
N GLN A 267 -7.56 28.65 4.67
CA GLN A 267 -7.96 28.69 6.08
C GLN A 267 -8.74 29.97 6.40
N LYS A 268 -8.27 31.12 5.91
CA LYS A 268 -8.97 32.41 6.04
C LYS A 268 -10.34 32.37 5.36
N LYS A 269 -10.41 31.85 4.14
CA LYS A 269 -11.67 31.75 3.36
C LYS A 269 -12.69 30.82 4.02
N LEU A 270 -12.24 29.72 4.61
CA LEU A 270 -13.07 28.71 5.27
C LEU A 270 -13.38 29.01 6.74
N GLY A 271 -12.76 30.06 7.32
CA GLY A 271 -12.95 30.44 8.72
C GLY A 271 -12.38 29.42 9.70
N THR A 272 -11.27 28.77 9.35
CA THR A 272 -10.57 27.80 10.23
C THR A 272 -9.30 28.43 10.84
N PRO A 273 -8.67 27.79 11.85
CA PRO A 273 -7.38 28.25 12.36
C PRO A 273 -6.39 28.50 11.23
N ILE A 274 -5.72 29.65 11.27
CA ILE A 274 -4.79 30.12 10.25
C ILE A 274 -3.37 29.78 10.72
N ASP A 275 -2.89 28.61 10.34
CA ASP A 275 -1.57 28.07 10.74
C ASP A 275 -0.65 27.75 9.55
N GLY A 276 -1.17 27.85 8.31
CA GLY A 276 -0.41 27.59 7.09
C GLY A 276 -0.09 26.11 6.84
N THR A 277 -0.75 25.21 7.57
CA THR A 277 -0.57 23.76 7.46
C THR A 277 -1.88 23.02 7.26
N VAL A 278 -1.81 21.87 6.59
CA VAL A 278 -2.92 20.92 6.47
C VAL A 278 -2.53 19.69 7.28
N SER A 279 -2.97 19.65 8.54
CA SER A 279 -2.76 18.51 9.45
C SER A 279 -3.56 17.27 9.04
N SER A 280 -3.23 16.10 9.59
CA SER A 280 -3.99 14.87 9.38
C SER A 280 -4.52 14.37 10.73
N PRO A 281 -5.82 14.48 11.03
CA PRO A 281 -6.89 15.12 10.26
C PRO A 281 -6.90 16.66 10.35
N SER A 282 -7.33 17.35 9.29
CA SER A 282 -7.38 18.83 9.23
C SER A 282 -8.78 19.40 9.43
N ALA A 283 -8.88 20.41 10.29
CA ALA A 283 -10.10 21.21 10.45
C ALA A 283 -10.47 21.98 9.17
N MET A 284 -9.47 22.48 8.44
CA MET A 284 -9.64 23.13 7.13
C MET A 284 -10.27 22.15 6.13
N VAL A 285 -9.75 20.93 6.06
CA VAL A 285 -10.27 19.91 5.13
C VAL A 285 -11.69 19.50 5.50
N LYS A 286 -12.01 19.33 6.80
CA LYS A 286 -13.40 19.07 7.22
C LYS A 286 -14.36 20.17 6.78
N LYS A 287 -13.94 21.43 6.92
CA LYS A 287 -14.75 22.56 6.45
C LYS A 287 -14.89 22.61 4.95
N LEU A 288 -13.84 22.28 4.21
CA LEU A 288 -13.87 22.17 2.76
C LEU A 288 -14.82 21.05 2.30
N GLN A 289 -14.77 19.87 2.93
CA GLN A 289 -15.68 18.75 2.67
C GLN A 289 -17.14 19.16 2.91
N LYS A 290 -17.42 19.78 4.07
CA LYS A 290 -18.75 20.31 4.39
C LYS A 290 -19.22 21.34 3.38
N TRP A 291 -18.34 22.24 2.93
CA TRP A 291 -18.65 23.23 1.90
C TRP A 291 -18.98 22.55 0.56
N CYS A 292 -18.21 21.55 0.14
CA CYS A 292 -18.47 20.77 -1.08
C CYS A 292 -19.83 20.05 -1.06
N ASN A 293 -20.25 19.57 0.13
CA ASN A 293 -21.53 18.90 0.33
C ASN A 293 -22.73 19.86 0.25
N GLN A 294 -22.49 21.17 0.40
CA GLN A 294 -23.52 22.23 0.37
C GLN A 294 -23.67 22.88 -1.01
N LYS A 295 -22.92 22.44 -2.03
CA LYS A 295 -22.93 22.97 -3.40
C LYS A 295 -23.62 22.03 -4.38
#